data_AF-A0A0M8V4S3-F1
#
_entry.id   AF-A0A0M8V4S3-F1
#
_cell.length_a   1.000
_cell.length_b   1.000
_cell.length_c   1.000
_cell.angle_alpha   90.00
_cell.angle_beta   90.00
_cell.angle_gamma   90.00
#
_symmetry.space_group_name_H-M   'P 1'
#
loop_
_entity.id
_entity.type
_entity.pdbx_description
1 polymer ?
#
loop_
_entity_poly.entity_id
_entity_poly.type
_entity_poly.pdbx_seq_one_letter_code
_entity_poly.pdbx_strand_id
1 'polypeptide(L)' 'MRLEKAQWLFDRAESRDPFTELFYLPGAEPGSLTLGVVLCVQRAGDHLLTRPVFLAADVMDDVYHRLPREAWAIF' A
#
# COMPACT_ATOMS: atom_id res chain seq x y z
N MET A 1 -0.49 9.83 21.88
CA MET A 1 -0.44 9.99 20.40
C MET A 1 0.10 8.77 19.63
N ARG A 2 1.20 8.08 20.03
CA ARG A 2 1.67 6.88 19.28
C ARG A 2 0.78 5.63 19.46
N LEU A 3 0.26 5.40 20.67
CA LEU A 3 -0.58 4.21 20.97
C LEU A 3 -1.97 4.29 20.32
N GLU A 4 -2.54 5.48 20.22
CA GLU A 4 -3.85 5.71 19.62
C GLU A 4 -3.91 5.33 18.13
N LYS A 5 -2.87 5.65 17.36
CA LYS A 5 -2.78 5.24 15.95
C LYS A 5 -2.64 3.72 15.78
N ALA A 6 -1.91 3.07 16.68
CA ALA A 6 -1.80 1.62 16.67
C ALA A 6 -3.14 0.98 17.02
N GLN A 7 -3.84 1.49 18.03
CA GLN A 7 -5.18 1.00 18.40
C GLN A 7 -6.18 1.13 17.25
N TRP A 8 -6.20 2.29 16.58
CA TRP A 8 -7.05 2.50 15.41
C TRP A 8 -6.80 1.47 14.30
N LEU A 9 -5.54 1.06 14.05
CA LEU A 9 -5.23 0.02 13.07
C LEU A 9 -5.81 -1.34 13.46
N PHE A 10 -5.80 -1.69 14.75
CA PHE A 10 -6.36 -2.95 15.25
C PHE A 10 -7.89 -2.95 15.16
N ASP A 11 -8.55 -1.93 15.69
CA ASP A 11 -10.01 -1.82 15.69
C ASP A 11 -10.56 -1.89 14.25
N ARG A 12 -9.87 -1.21 13.32
CA ARG A 12 -10.20 -1.23 11.90
C ARG A 12 -9.96 -2.59 11.26
N ALA A 13 -8.90 -3.31 11.64
CA ALA A 13 -8.63 -4.64 11.13
C ALA A 13 -9.71 -5.65 11.57
N GLU A 14 -10.31 -5.46 12.75
CA GLU A 14 -11.41 -6.26 13.27
C GLU A 14 -12.75 -5.92 12.59
N SER A 15 -12.98 -4.66 12.22
CA SER A 15 -14.26 -4.20 11.67
C SER A 15 -14.40 -4.29 10.15
N ARG A 16 -13.31 -4.53 9.41
CA ARG A 16 -13.33 -4.53 7.94
C ARG A 16 -13.98 -5.79 7.36
N ASP A 17 -14.58 -5.65 6.18
CA ASP A 17 -15.06 -6.81 5.42
C ASP A 17 -13.90 -7.77 5.08
N PRO A 18 -14.07 -9.09 5.24
CA PRO A 18 -13.05 -10.06 4.88
C PRO A 18 -12.65 -9.95 3.41
N PHE A 19 -11.34 -10.04 3.13
CA PHE A 19 -10.77 -10.12 1.78
C PHE A 19 -10.97 -8.90 0.85
N THR A 20 -11.51 -7.78 1.34
CA THR A 20 -11.71 -6.55 0.54
C THR A 20 -10.54 -5.59 0.62
N GLU A 21 -9.63 -5.83 1.56
CA GLU A 21 -8.60 -4.87 1.93
C GLU A 21 -7.38 -4.91 1.00
N LEU A 22 -6.92 -6.10 0.64
CA LEU A 22 -5.67 -6.28 -0.11
C LEU A 22 -5.94 -6.50 -1.59
N PHE A 23 -5.23 -5.76 -2.42
CA PHE A 23 -5.14 -6.03 -3.85
C PHE A 23 -3.67 -6.11 -4.26
N TYR A 24 -3.43 -6.66 -5.45
CA TYR A 24 -2.10 -6.78 -6.01
C TYR A 24 -2.05 -6.08 -7.36
N LEU A 25 -0.99 -5.31 -7.57
CA LEU A 25 -0.66 -4.75 -8.89
C LEU A 25 -0.04 -5.84 -9.78
N PRO A 26 0.05 -5.61 -11.12
CA PRO A 26 0.64 -6.58 -12.04
C PRO A 26 2.05 -7.06 -11.70
N GLY A 27 2.84 -6.26 -10.97
CA GLY A 27 4.19 -6.64 -10.49
C GLY A 27 4.21 -7.38 -9.14
N ALA A 28 3.04 -7.80 -8.64
CA ALA A 28 2.83 -8.41 -7.32
C ALA A 28 3.08 -7.48 -6.13
N GLU A 29 3.07 -6.17 -6.34
CA GLU A 29 3.08 -5.18 -5.26
C GLU A 29 1.74 -5.21 -4.52
N PRO A 30 1.75 -5.36 -3.17
CA PRO A 30 0.53 -5.33 -2.39
C PRO A 30 0.07 -3.89 -2.16
N GLY A 31 -1.24 -3.69 -2.24
CA GLY A 31 -1.91 -2.45 -1.90
C GLY A 31 -3.06 -2.67 -0.92
N SER A 32 -3.40 -1.63 -0.17
CA SER A 32 -4.62 -1.53 0.62
C SER A 32 -5.51 -0.41 0.11
N LEU A 33 -6.70 -0.77 -0.38
CA LEU A 33 -7.69 0.19 -0.90
C LEU A 33 -8.09 1.18 0.19
N THR A 34 -8.46 0.66 1.35
CA THR A 34 -9.08 1.50 2.37
C THR A 34 -8.06 2.19 3.29
N LEU A 35 -6.77 1.82 3.26
CA LEU A 35 -5.68 2.65 3.79
C LEU A 35 -5.14 3.66 2.76
N GLY A 36 -5.49 3.50 1.48
CA GLY A 36 -4.95 4.33 0.41
C GLY A 36 -3.43 4.20 0.27
N VAL A 37 -2.90 2.98 0.36
CA VAL A 37 -1.44 2.74 0.33
C VAL A 37 -1.07 1.60 -0.60
N VAL A 38 0.02 1.76 -1.34
CA VAL A 38 0.69 0.68 -2.07
C VAL A 38 2.13 0.55 -1.61
N LEU A 39 2.61 -0.69 -1.47
CA LEU A 39 4.00 -0.99 -1.17
C LEU A 39 4.72 -1.29 -2.48
N CYS A 40 5.42 -0.31 -3.03
CA CYS A 40 6.30 -0.54 -4.18
C CYS A 40 7.47 -1.43 -3.74
N VAL A 41 7.78 -2.46 -4.53
CA VAL A 41 8.77 -3.48 -4.18
C VAL A 41 9.88 -3.52 -5.23
N GLN A 42 11.14 -3.54 -4.78
CA GLN A 42 12.29 -3.78 -5.65
C GLN A 42 13.30 -4.72 -5.02
N ARG A 43 13.92 -5.57 -5.84
CA ARG A 43 15.01 -6.44 -5.41
C ARG A 43 16.36 -5.75 -5.62
N ALA A 44 17.14 -5.63 -4.55
CA ALA A 44 18.50 -5.09 -4.54
C ALA A 44 19.47 -6.15 -3.99
N GLY A 45 20.00 -6.99 -4.89
CA GLY A 45 20.74 -8.18 -4.50
C GLY A 45 19.84 -9.12 -3.68
N ASP A 46 20.23 -9.42 -2.44
CA ASP A 46 19.46 -10.26 -1.52
C ASP A 46 18.46 -9.49 -0.65
N HIS A 47 18.34 -8.18 -0.86
CA HIS A 47 17.40 -7.34 -0.12
C HIS A 47 16.15 -7.04 -0.95
N LEU A 48 15.04 -6.90 -0.24
CA LEU A 48 13.80 -6.36 -0.79
C LEU A 48 13.61 -4.94 -0.24
N LEU A 49 13.71 -3.97 -1.12
CA LEU A 49 13.43 -2.57 -0.80
C LEU A 49 11.94 -2.33 -0.98
N THR A 50 11.31 -1.77 0.06
CA THR A 50 9.89 -1.42 0.02
C THR A 50 9.72 0.07 0.28
N ARG A 51 8.85 0.70 -0.50
CA ARG A 51 8.49 2.10 -0.32
C ARG A 51 6.97 2.23 -0.27
N PRO A 52 6.38 2.57 0.90
CA PRO A 52 4.97 2.90 0.98
C PRO A 52 4.68 4.19 0.21
N VAL A 53 3.67 4.15 -0.65
CA VAL A 53 3.15 5.30 -1.36
C VAL A 53 1.70 5.47 -0.98
N PHE A 54 1.39 6.61 -0.35
CA PHE A 54 0.03 6.98 0.02
C PHE A 54 -0.62 7.74 -1.14
N LEU A 55 -1.83 7.33 -1.49
CA LEU A 55 -2.59 7.85 -2.61
C LEU A 55 -3.96 8.32 -2.12
N ALA A 56 -4.50 9.32 -2.80
CA ALA A 56 -5.88 9.75 -2.56
C ALA A 56 -6.86 8.67 -3.04
N ALA A 57 -8.06 8.64 -2.44
CA ALA A 57 -9.04 7.58 -2.72
C ALA A 57 -9.47 7.51 -4.19
N ASP A 58 -9.52 8.66 -4.87
CA ASP A 58 -9.83 8.80 -6.30
C ASP A 58 -8.71 8.33 -7.23
N VAL A 59 -7.55 7.98 -6.68
CA VAL A 59 -6.41 7.41 -7.42
C VAL A 59 -6.31 5.89 -7.21
N MET A 60 -6.97 5.36 -6.17
CA MET A 60 -6.86 3.95 -5.77
C MET A 60 -7.55 2.97 -6.73
N ASP A 61 -8.41 3.45 -7.61
CA ASP A 61 -9.09 2.67 -8.65
C ASP A 61 -8.18 2.36 -9.86
N ASP A 62 -7.20 3.21 -10.14
CA ASP A 62 -6.27 3.07 -11.28
C ASP A 62 -4.80 3.28 -10.90
N VAL A 63 -4.39 2.67 -9.78
CA VAL A 63 -3.06 2.90 -9.19
C VAL A 63 -1.92 2.62 -10.18
N TYR A 64 -2.04 1.58 -11.01
CA TYR A 64 -0.98 1.18 -11.93
C TYR A 64 -0.62 2.29 -12.93
N HIS A 65 -1.61 2.99 -13.48
CA HIS A 65 -1.38 4.07 -14.45
C HIS A 65 -1.21 5.45 -13.80
N ARG A 66 -1.56 5.58 -12.51
CA ARG A 66 -1.50 6.85 -11.78
C ARG A 66 -0.27 7.00 -10.90
N LEU A 67 0.41 5.90 -10.54
CA LEU A 67 1.65 5.98 -9.77
C LEU A 67 2.73 6.74 -10.56
N PRO A 68 3.37 7.76 -9.95
CA PRO A 68 4.49 8.45 -10.58
C PRO A 68 5.63 7.47 -10.88
N ARG A 69 6.37 7.70 -11.96
CA ARG A 69 7.46 6.82 -12.39
C ARG A 69 8.52 6.64 -11.31
N GLU A 70 8.73 7.67 -10.50
CA GLU A 70 9.66 7.71 -9.38
C GLU A 70 9.21 6.87 -8.18
N ALA A 71 7.93 6.48 -8.11
CA ALA A 71 7.48 5.49 -7.14
C ALA A 71 7.91 4.07 -7.53
N TRP A 72 7.98 3.81 -8.84
CA TRP A 72 8.45 2.54 -9.37
C TRP A 72 9.96 2.36 -9.31
N ALA A 73 10.72 3.43 -9.08
CA ALA A 73 12.17 3.42 -9.01
C ALA A 73 12.64 3.76 -7.59
N ILE A 74 13.10 2.74 -6.84
CA ILE A 74 13.71 2.92 -5.52
C ILE A 74 15.22 3.00 -5.77
N PHE A 75 15.74 4.23 -5.90
CA PHE A 75 17.17 4.49 -6.11
C PHE A 75 17.95 4.45 -4.80
#